data_AF-A0A6G3Q3J1-F1
#
_entry.id   AF-A0A6G3Q3J1-F1
#
_cell.length_a   1.000
_cell.length_b   1.000
_cell.length_c   1.000
_cell.angle_alpha   90.00
_cell.angle_beta   90.00
_cell.angle_gamma   90.00
#
_symmetry.space_group_name_H-M   'P 1'
#
loop_
_entity.id
_entity.type
_entity.pdbx_description
1 polymer ?
#
loop_
_entity_poly.entity_id
_entity_poly.type
_entity_poly.pdbx_seq_one_letter_code
_entity_poly.pdbx_strand_id
1 'polypeptide(L)'
;MTAYEPQPPGTPGADGYDAVVLAGGAARRLGGADKPGVRVGGRALLDRVLAACADAGATVVVAGPRPTARPVTWAHEDPPGGGPVAALDAGLRHTGAEHVVVLSADLPFLGPATVRRLLDALRTSGAEGALLTDTDGRDQPLVAAYRASALRRELGALALDHGGVTGLPLRRLTAALELTRVSDPVASFDCDTWDDIAAARARIREHGHVLDEWISAAKDELGIDLDVDTDLLLDLARDAAHSVARPAAPLTTFLVGYAAGRAGGGPEAVAEATRKAVALALRWADEAAADAKSAAAEPGAGKAPDNRPDAG
;
A
#
# COMPACT_ATOMS: atom_id res chain seq x y z
N MET A 1 -27.21 24.86 18.33
CA MET A 1 -26.82 25.08 16.92
C MET A 1 -25.52 25.88 16.98
N THR A 2 -24.41 25.18 17.18
CA THR A 2 -23.09 25.78 17.42
C THR A 2 -22.38 25.75 16.07
N ALA A 3 -22.08 26.92 15.54
CA ALA A 3 -21.46 27.07 14.23
C ALA A 3 -20.07 26.42 14.23
N TYR A 4 -19.83 25.54 13.26
CA TYR A 4 -18.53 25.00 12.94
C TYR A 4 -17.74 26.08 12.20
N GLU A 5 -16.75 26.68 12.86
CA GLU A 5 -15.75 27.51 12.18
C GLU A 5 -14.68 26.60 11.58
N PRO A 6 -14.42 26.67 10.26
CA PRO A 6 -13.36 25.89 9.65
C PRO A 6 -12.00 26.39 10.12
N GLN A 7 -11.19 25.49 10.67
CA GLN A 7 -9.82 25.77 11.08
C GLN A 7 -8.96 26.03 9.81
N PRO A 8 -8.12 27.08 9.78
CA PRO A 8 -7.24 27.33 8.64
C PRO A 8 -6.28 26.15 8.43
N PRO A 9 -5.87 25.87 7.17
CA PRO A 9 -4.92 24.81 6.89
C PRO A 9 -3.65 25.04 7.71
N GLY A 10 -3.26 24.04 8.50
CA GLY A 10 -2.07 24.11 9.33
C GLY A 10 -0.87 24.52 8.49
N THR A 11 -0.06 25.45 9.01
CA THR A 11 1.26 25.76 8.45
C THR A 11 2.01 24.44 8.24
N PRO A 12 2.50 24.13 7.02
CA PRO A 12 3.26 22.90 6.82
C PRO A 12 4.46 22.93 7.78
N GLY A 13 4.57 21.90 8.61
CA GLY A 13 5.67 21.75 9.55
C GLY A 13 7.01 21.80 8.79
N ALA A 14 8.06 22.24 9.46
CA ALA A 14 9.42 22.38 8.92
C ALA A 14 10.01 21.06 8.34
N ASP A 15 9.31 19.93 8.48
CA ASP A 15 9.68 18.60 8.01
C ASP A 15 8.86 18.09 6.79
N GLY A 16 7.96 18.93 6.23
CA GLY A 16 7.08 18.56 5.12
C GLY A 16 7.81 18.35 3.78
N TYR A 17 7.22 17.53 2.91
CA TYR A 17 7.67 17.31 1.53
C TYR A 17 6.49 17.38 0.55
N ASP A 18 6.78 17.69 -0.71
CA ASP A 18 5.84 17.56 -1.82
C ASP A 18 6.24 16.38 -2.71
N ALA A 19 5.29 15.83 -3.46
CA ALA A 19 5.54 14.72 -4.39
C ALA A 19 5.28 15.16 -5.84
N VAL A 20 6.18 14.78 -6.74
CA VAL A 20 6.03 14.91 -8.20
C VAL A 20 6.08 13.51 -8.81
N VAL A 21 4.95 13.05 -9.34
CA VAL A 21 4.82 11.75 -10.00
C VAL A 21 4.80 11.95 -11.50
N LEU A 22 5.81 11.40 -12.19
CA LEU A 22 5.90 11.41 -13.65
C LEU A 22 5.14 10.20 -14.19
N ALA A 23 3.93 10.44 -14.67
CA ALA A 23 3.05 9.43 -15.26
C ALA A 23 2.95 9.56 -16.79
N GLY A 24 3.80 10.40 -17.39
CA GLY A 24 3.91 10.61 -18.82
C GLY A 24 4.80 9.56 -19.50
N GLY A 25 4.47 9.23 -20.75
CA GLY A 25 5.25 8.30 -21.57
C GLY A 25 4.35 7.58 -22.58
N ALA A 26 4.84 7.39 -23.80
CA ALA A 26 4.03 6.82 -24.88
C ALA A 26 3.72 5.31 -24.73
N ALA A 27 4.15 4.67 -23.64
CA ALA A 27 3.95 3.26 -23.33
C ALA A 27 4.16 2.32 -24.55
N ARG A 28 5.14 2.66 -25.41
CA ARG A 28 5.31 2.01 -26.73
C ARG A 28 5.53 0.50 -26.60
N ARG A 29 6.22 0.08 -25.54
CA ARG A 29 6.52 -1.32 -25.22
C ARG A 29 5.33 -2.11 -24.68
N LEU A 30 4.26 -1.42 -24.26
CA LEU A 30 3.00 -2.01 -23.81
C LEU A 30 1.90 -1.93 -24.88
N GLY A 31 2.28 -1.69 -26.15
CA GLY A 31 1.32 -1.60 -27.26
C GLY A 31 0.43 -0.36 -27.20
N GLY A 32 0.87 0.72 -26.53
CA GLY A 32 0.07 1.94 -26.37
C GLY A 32 -0.94 1.88 -25.24
N ALA A 33 -0.90 0.84 -24.39
CA ALA A 33 -1.73 0.76 -23.19
C ALA A 33 -1.43 1.91 -22.22
N ASP A 34 -2.45 2.38 -21.51
CA ASP A 34 -2.30 3.38 -20.45
C ASP A 34 -1.56 2.80 -19.23
N LYS A 35 -0.23 2.83 -19.28
CA LYS A 35 0.68 2.22 -18.27
C LYS A 35 0.33 2.58 -16.83
N PRO A 36 0.08 3.86 -16.46
CA PRO A 36 -0.27 4.21 -15.08
C PRO A 36 -1.60 3.57 -14.61
N GLY A 37 -2.50 3.23 -15.54
CA GLY A 37 -3.77 2.55 -15.26
C GLY A 37 -3.68 1.03 -15.20
N VAL A 38 -2.54 0.42 -15.55
CA VAL A 38 -2.36 -1.03 -15.47
C VAL A 38 -2.44 -1.49 -14.02
N ARG A 39 -3.20 -2.56 -13.77
CA ARG A 39 -3.42 -3.10 -12.43
C ARG A 39 -2.43 -4.21 -12.09
N VAL A 40 -1.81 -4.10 -10.92
CA VAL A 40 -1.03 -5.15 -10.26
C VAL A 40 -1.67 -5.37 -8.89
N GLY A 41 -1.99 -6.61 -8.52
CA GLY A 41 -2.70 -6.91 -7.26
C GLY A 41 -4.03 -6.14 -7.09
N GLY A 42 -4.82 -6.00 -8.16
CA GLY A 42 -6.10 -5.29 -8.12
C GLY A 42 -6.03 -3.75 -8.15
N ARG A 43 -4.88 -3.15 -7.83
CA ARG A 43 -4.70 -1.68 -7.77
C ARG A 43 -3.94 -1.15 -8.99
N ALA A 44 -4.32 0.04 -9.48
CA ALA A 44 -3.58 0.72 -10.54
C ALA A 44 -2.17 1.10 -10.08
N LEU A 45 -1.18 1.02 -10.97
CA LEU A 45 0.21 1.38 -10.64
C LEU A 45 0.33 2.81 -10.12
N LEU A 46 -0.38 3.77 -10.74
CA LEU A 46 -0.40 5.16 -10.27
C LEU A 46 -0.92 5.25 -8.83
N ASP A 47 -2.03 4.60 -8.51
CA ASP A 47 -2.62 4.65 -7.18
C ASP A 47 -1.72 4.03 -6.09
N ARG A 48 -0.85 3.08 -6.45
CA ARG A 48 0.17 2.54 -5.53
C ARG A 48 1.21 3.61 -5.18
N VAL A 49 1.73 4.31 -6.19
CA VAL A 49 2.68 5.40 -6.00
C VAL A 49 2.06 6.55 -5.21
N LEU A 50 0.81 6.90 -5.51
CA LEU A 50 0.07 7.94 -4.78
C LEU A 50 -0.17 7.59 -3.30
N ALA A 51 -0.35 6.31 -2.98
CA ALA A 51 -0.47 5.84 -1.60
C ALA A 51 0.85 5.90 -0.83
N ALA A 52 1.98 5.63 -1.50
CA ALA A 52 3.30 5.78 -0.89
C ALA A 52 3.59 7.22 -0.43
N CYS A 53 2.93 8.20 -1.04
CA CYS A 53 3.03 9.62 -0.71
C CYS A 53 1.81 10.16 0.04
N ALA A 54 1.11 9.34 0.84
CA ALA A 54 -0.06 9.74 1.65
C ALA A 54 0.15 11.08 2.38
N ASP A 55 1.32 11.25 2.98
CA ASP A 55 1.66 12.37 3.86
C ASP A 55 2.28 13.58 3.14
N ALA A 56 2.33 13.58 1.80
CA ALA A 56 2.85 14.73 1.04
C ALA A 56 1.91 15.94 1.19
N GLY A 57 2.49 17.14 1.33
CA GLY A 57 1.74 18.40 1.42
C GLY A 57 0.98 18.69 0.12
N ALA A 58 1.70 18.67 -1.00
CA ALA A 58 1.14 18.63 -2.34
C ALA A 58 1.59 17.38 -3.10
N THR A 59 0.67 16.80 -3.87
CA THR A 59 0.97 15.70 -4.80
C THR A 59 0.62 16.13 -6.21
N VAL A 60 1.65 16.22 -7.07
CA VAL A 60 1.55 16.67 -8.46
C VAL A 60 1.76 15.48 -9.38
N VAL A 61 0.84 15.23 -10.30
CA VAL A 61 0.97 14.18 -11.32
C VAL A 61 1.15 14.84 -12.69
N VAL A 62 2.25 14.53 -13.35
CA VAL A 62 2.58 15.06 -14.68
C VAL A 62 2.12 14.07 -15.73
N ALA A 63 0.89 14.25 -16.21
CA ALA A 63 0.23 13.46 -17.26
C ALA A 63 -1.13 14.08 -17.62
N GLY A 64 -1.80 13.48 -18.62
CA GLY A 64 -3.21 13.74 -18.86
C GLY A 64 -4.10 13.34 -17.66
N PRO A 65 -5.08 14.17 -17.26
CA PRO A 65 -5.97 13.90 -16.13
C PRO A 65 -6.74 12.58 -16.25
N ARG A 66 -6.93 11.90 -15.11
CA ARG A 66 -7.68 10.63 -14.99
C ARG A 66 -8.20 10.42 -13.57
N PRO A 67 -9.12 9.47 -13.33
CA PRO A 67 -9.51 9.09 -11.99
C PRO A 67 -8.32 8.59 -11.17
N THR A 68 -8.22 9.03 -9.92
CA THR A 68 -7.22 8.61 -8.94
C THR A 68 -7.89 8.34 -7.61
N ALA A 69 -7.32 7.44 -6.80
CA ALA A 69 -7.86 7.09 -5.48
C ALA A 69 -7.84 8.25 -4.46
N ARG A 70 -7.12 9.33 -4.77
CA ARG A 70 -7.02 10.54 -3.95
C ARG A 70 -6.88 11.80 -4.81
N PRO A 71 -7.18 13.00 -4.27
CA PRO A 71 -6.96 14.25 -4.97
C PRO A 71 -5.48 14.47 -5.31
N VAL A 72 -5.23 14.99 -6.52
CA VAL A 72 -3.89 15.37 -7.00
C VAL A 72 -3.97 16.66 -7.81
N THR A 73 -2.85 17.36 -7.94
CA THR A 73 -2.69 18.46 -8.90
C THR A 73 -2.18 17.89 -10.22
N TRP A 74 -2.88 18.14 -11.32
CA TRP A 74 -2.43 17.73 -12.65
C TRP A 74 -1.53 18.80 -13.26
N ALA A 75 -0.38 18.38 -13.76
CA ALA A 75 0.54 19.22 -14.51
C ALA A 75 0.83 18.60 -15.89
N HIS A 76 1.27 19.43 -16.82
CA HIS A 76 1.60 18.98 -18.17
C HIS A 76 2.84 19.70 -18.68
N GLU A 77 3.68 18.97 -19.41
CA GLU A 77 4.77 19.53 -20.21
C GLU A 77 4.23 20.46 -21.29
N ASP A 78 4.95 21.54 -21.58
CA ASP A 78 4.67 22.41 -22.71
C ASP A 78 5.95 22.59 -23.57
N PRO A 79 5.98 22.05 -24.81
CA PRO A 79 4.93 21.27 -25.46
C PRO A 79 4.78 19.85 -24.86
N PRO A 80 3.61 19.20 -25.03
CA PRO A 80 3.39 17.80 -24.67
C PRO A 80 4.46 16.85 -25.22
N GLY A 81 4.97 15.94 -24.38
CA GLY A 81 5.98 14.96 -24.80
C GLY A 81 7.41 15.53 -24.89
N GLY A 82 7.67 16.65 -24.21
CA GLY A 82 8.98 17.22 -23.99
C GLY A 82 9.92 16.35 -23.16
N GLY A 83 9.45 15.25 -22.59
CA GLY A 83 10.30 14.23 -21.96
C GLY A 83 10.60 14.55 -20.49
N PRO A 84 11.40 13.72 -19.82
CA PRO A 84 11.37 13.63 -18.35
C PRO A 84 11.90 14.88 -17.63
N VAL A 85 12.84 15.63 -18.22
CA VAL A 85 13.32 16.90 -17.64
C VAL A 85 12.24 17.97 -17.74
N ALA A 86 11.56 18.08 -18.90
CA ALA A 86 10.41 18.98 -19.06
C ALA A 86 9.24 18.59 -18.14
N ALA A 87 9.04 17.27 -17.93
CA ALA A 87 8.02 16.75 -17.03
C ALA A 87 8.28 17.19 -15.59
N LEU A 88 9.52 17.00 -15.13
CA LEU A 88 9.94 17.39 -13.80
C LEU A 88 9.82 18.91 -13.60
N ASP A 89 10.27 19.71 -14.56
CA ASP A 89 10.11 21.16 -14.56
C ASP A 89 8.64 21.58 -14.46
N ALA A 90 7.74 20.91 -15.20
CA ALA A 90 6.31 21.14 -15.11
C ALA A 90 5.72 20.80 -13.75
N GLY A 91 6.11 19.67 -13.16
CA GLY A 91 5.65 19.28 -11.83
C GLY A 91 6.12 20.24 -10.73
N LEU A 92 7.40 20.66 -10.77
CA LEU A 92 8.01 21.50 -9.75
C LEU A 92 7.44 22.92 -9.65
N ARG A 93 6.74 23.40 -10.68
CA ARG A 93 6.01 24.68 -10.64
C ARG A 93 4.85 24.66 -9.64
N HIS A 94 4.39 23.48 -9.25
CA HIS A 94 3.26 23.29 -8.34
C HIS A 94 3.69 22.86 -6.93
N THR A 95 4.98 22.87 -6.61
CA THR A 95 5.51 22.50 -5.30
C THR A 95 6.02 23.72 -4.53
N GLY A 96 5.90 23.71 -3.21
CA GLY A 96 6.35 24.76 -2.30
C GLY A 96 7.25 24.27 -1.16
N ALA A 97 7.29 22.96 -0.91
CA ALA A 97 8.12 22.38 0.14
C ALA A 97 9.64 22.49 -0.16
N GLU A 98 10.46 22.45 0.89
CA GLU A 98 11.93 22.40 0.77
C GLU A 98 12.39 21.11 0.09
N HIS A 99 11.73 20.00 0.40
CA HIS A 99 12.02 18.68 -0.11
C HIS A 99 10.94 18.24 -1.10
N VAL A 100 11.36 17.69 -2.23
CA VAL A 100 10.45 17.11 -3.23
C VAL A 100 10.84 15.66 -3.49
N VAL A 101 9.87 14.77 -3.40
CA VAL A 101 10.02 13.36 -3.79
C VAL A 101 9.57 13.21 -5.24
N VAL A 102 10.46 12.73 -6.10
CA VAL A 102 10.21 12.54 -7.54
C VAL A 102 10.11 11.05 -7.84
N LEU A 103 8.98 10.65 -8.42
CA LEU A 103 8.60 9.25 -8.60
C LEU A 103 8.15 8.96 -10.03
N SER A 104 8.53 7.81 -10.57
CA SER A 104 7.86 7.21 -11.72
C SER A 104 6.51 6.61 -11.30
N ALA A 105 5.54 6.55 -12.21
CA ALA A 105 4.18 6.09 -11.91
C ALA A 105 3.99 4.55 -11.97
N ASP A 106 5.06 3.79 -12.16
CA ASP A 106 5.06 2.36 -12.51
C ASP A 106 5.82 1.49 -11.50
N LEU A 107 5.85 1.92 -10.25
CA LEU A 107 6.60 1.29 -9.15
C LEU A 107 5.65 0.43 -8.27
N PRO A 108 5.39 -0.86 -8.61
CA PRO A 108 4.40 -1.69 -7.92
C PRO A 108 4.68 -1.96 -6.45
N PHE A 109 5.94 -1.83 -6.02
CA PHE A 109 6.39 -2.16 -4.66
C PHE A 109 6.86 -0.95 -3.86
N LEU A 110 6.65 0.27 -4.37
CA LEU A 110 6.95 1.48 -3.61
C LEU A 110 5.99 1.61 -2.43
N GLY A 111 6.52 1.91 -1.25
CA GLY A 111 5.73 2.14 -0.04
C GLY A 111 6.22 3.34 0.78
N PRO A 112 5.41 3.79 1.78
CA PRO A 112 5.74 4.96 2.61
C PRO A 112 7.06 4.82 3.39
N ALA A 113 7.46 3.59 3.74
CA ALA A 113 8.74 3.34 4.38
C ALA A 113 9.92 3.72 3.47
N THR A 114 9.84 3.44 2.17
CA THR A 114 10.88 3.80 1.20
C THR A 114 10.99 5.31 1.04
N VAL A 115 9.84 6.00 0.95
CA VAL A 115 9.79 7.47 0.88
C VAL A 115 10.46 8.12 2.10
N ARG A 116 10.13 7.62 3.32
CA ARG A 116 10.78 8.08 4.56
C ARG A 116 12.29 7.87 4.55
N ARG A 117 12.77 6.70 4.13
CA ARG A 117 14.22 6.42 4.04
C ARG A 117 14.94 7.35 3.06
N LEU A 118 14.34 7.69 1.93
CA LEU A 118 14.91 8.65 0.97
C LEU A 118 15.02 10.05 1.59
N LEU A 119 13.97 10.52 2.25
CA LEU A 119 13.96 11.81 2.95
C LEU A 119 14.99 11.84 4.08
N ASP A 120 15.10 10.78 4.88
CA ASP A 120 16.07 10.70 5.98
C ASP A 120 17.51 10.65 5.45
N ALA A 121 17.78 9.90 4.38
CA ALA A 121 19.07 9.89 3.72
C ALA A 121 19.45 11.28 3.16
N LEU A 122 18.49 12.01 2.59
CA LEU A 122 18.71 13.38 2.10
C LEU A 122 19.06 14.34 3.24
N ARG A 123 18.30 14.28 4.34
CA ARG A 123 18.52 15.16 5.50
C ARG A 123 19.85 14.91 6.19
N THR A 124 20.28 13.66 6.28
CA THR A 124 21.48 13.27 7.03
C THR A 124 22.77 13.38 6.23
N SER A 125 22.72 13.28 4.89
CA SER A 125 23.92 13.28 4.04
C SER A 125 24.47 14.67 3.71
N GLY A 126 23.64 15.71 3.81
CA GLY A 126 23.98 17.05 3.31
C GLY A 126 23.97 17.17 1.78
N ALA A 127 23.63 16.09 1.06
CA ALA A 127 23.55 16.06 -0.39
C ALA A 127 22.36 16.88 -0.93
N GLU A 128 22.33 17.05 -2.25
CA GLU A 128 21.26 17.73 -2.97
C GLU A 128 20.14 16.78 -3.39
N GLY A 129 20.43 15.48 -3.45
CA GLY A 129 19.45 14.43 -3.66
C GLY A 129 19.84 13.09 -3.04
N ALA A 130 18.84 12.28 -2.73
CA ALA A 130 18.96 10.88 -2.36
C ALA A 130 18.12 10.07 -3.33
N LEU A 131 18.71 9.07 -3.99
CA LEU A 131 18.01 8.22 -4.97
C LEU A 131 18.16 6.75 -4.66
N LEU A 132 17.22 5.94 -5.14
CA LEU A 132 17.35 4.49 -5.07
C LEU A 132 18.36 3.97 -6.09
N THR A 133 18.97 2.84 -5.77
CA THR A 133 19.68 2.02 -6.74
C THR A 133 19.06 0.63 -6.85
N ASP A 134 19.02 0.08 -8.06
CA ASP A 134 18.54 -1.28 -8.31
C ASP A 134 19.55 -2.38 -7.90
N THR A 135 19.25 -3.64 -8.21
CA THR A 135 20.15 -4.79 -7.93
C THR A 135 21.50 -4.67 -8.61
N ASP A 136 21.57 -3.99 -9.76
CA ASP A 136 22.79 -3.79 -10.55
C ASP A 136 23.56 -2.54 -10.09
N GLY A 137 23.05 -1.83 -9.07
CA GLY A 137 23.61 -0.59 -8.58
C GLY A 137 23.33 0.62 -9.49
N ARG A 138 22.38 0.52 -10.43
CA ARG A 138 22.03 1.63 -11.31
C ARG A 138 21.16 2.63 -10.58
N ASP A 139 21.48 3.91 -10.78
CA ASP A 139 20.73 5.02 -10.20
C ASP A 139 19.31 5.10 -10.78
N GLN A 140 18.33 5.28 -9.90
CA GLN A 140 16.93 5.50 -10.22
C GLN A 140 16.54 6.95 -9.90
N PRO A 141 16.81 7.91 -10.80
CA PRO A 141 16.58 9.34 -10.53
C PRO A 141 15.10 9.72 -10.48
N LEU A 142 14.20 8.81 -10.89
CA LEU A 142 12.76 8.92 -10.70
C LEU A 142 12.27 8.05 -9.55
N VAL A 143 13.15 7.70 -8.60
CA VAL A 143 12.77 7.18 -7.28
C VAL A 143 13.68 7.84 -6.25
N ALA A 144 13.44 9.12 -6.01
CA ALA A 144 14.39 9.98 -5.31
C ALA A 144 13.72 11.10 -4.50
N ALA A 145 14.40 11.53 -3.44
CA ALA A 145 14.10 12.77 -2.73
C ALA A 145 15.17 13.81 -3.09
N TYR A 146 14.76 15.03 -3.38
CA TYR A 146 15.65 16.12 -3.75
C TYR A 146 15.39 17.38 -2.92
N ARG A 147 16.43 18.20 -2.76
CA ARG A 147 16.26 19.59 -2.36
C ARG A 147 15.66 20.36 -3.53
N ALA A 148 14.50 20.96 -3.30
CA ALA A 148 13.75 21.65 -4.34
C ALA A 148 14.53 22.84 -4.92
N SER A 149 15.35 23.51 -4.09
CA SER A 149 16.24 24.60 -4.52
C SER A 149 17.31 24.12 -5.51
N ALA A 150 17.92 22.96 -5.27
CA ALA A 150 18.93 22.39 -6.16
C ALA A 150 18.32 21.97 -7.51
N LEU A 151 17.15 21.31 -7.49
CA LEU A 151 16.43 20.97 -8.72
C LEU A 151 16.11 22.21 -9.56
N ARG A 152 15.55 23.26 -8.95
CA ARG A 152 15.19 24.49 -9.65
C ARG A 152 16.41 25.20 -10.21
N ARG A 153 17.52 25.24 -9.45
CA ARG A 153 18.79 25.84 -9.90
C ARG A 153 19.32 25.14 -11.14
N GLU A 154 19.43 23.81 -11.11
CA GLU A 154 19.98 23.05 -12.23
C GLU A 154 19.05 23.02 -13.45
N LEU A 155 17.73 22.97 -13.25
CA LEU A 155 16.77 23.12 -14.36
C LEU A 155 16.87 24.49 -15.03
N GLY A 156 17.05 25.55 -14.23
CA GLY A 156 17.28 26.91 -14.74
C GLY A 156 18.57 27.01 -15.55
N ALA A 157 19.66 26.41 -15.06
CA ALA A 157 20.94 26.36 -15.78
C ALA A 157 20.81 25.61 -17.11
N LEU A 158 20.19 24.43 -17.10
CA LEU A 158 19.94 23.65 -18.32
C LEU A 158 19.08 24.40 -19.34
N ALA A 159 18.05 25.12 -18.88
CA ALA A 159 17.20 25.92 -19.75
C ALA A 159 17.99 27.04 -20.44
N LEU A 160 18.89 27.72 -19.72
CA LEU A 160 19.74 28.77 -20.27
C LEU A 160 20.77 28.20 -21.27
N ASP A 161 21.40 27.07 -20.95
CA ASP A 161 22.44 26.46 -21.78
C ASP A 161 21.90 25.84 -23.08
N HIS A 162 20.65 25.37 -23.07
CA HIS A 162 20.05 24.62 -24.17
C HIS A 162 18.87 25.34 -24.86
N GLY A 163 18.52 26.55 -24.42
CA GLY A 163 17.36 27.30 -24.94
C GLY A 163 16.01 26.68 -24.55
N GLY A 164 15.97 25.92 -23.45
CA GLY A 164 14.81 25.20 -22.93
C GLY A 164 15.16 23.84 -22.34
N VAL A 165 14.16 23.17 -21.74
CA VAL A 165 14.32 21.84 -21.10
C VAL A 165 13.76 20.68 -21.94
N THR A 166 13.11 21.00 -23.06
CA THR A 166 12.46 20.05 -23.96
C THR A 166 13.46 19.09 -24.59
N GLY A 167 13.17 17.79 -24.51
CA GLY A 167 13.97 16.70 -25.08
C GLY A 167 15.25 16.38 -24.30
N LEU A 168 15.54 17.07 -23.21
CA LEU A 168 16.74 16.82 -22.43
C LEU A 168 16.64 15.51 -21.63
N PRO A 169 17.71 14.69 -21.58
CA PRO A 169 17.73 13.48 -20.78
C PRO A 169 18.00 13.80 -19.31
N LEU A 170 17.35 13.07 -18.39
CA LEU A 170 17.54 13.23 -16.93
C LEU A 170 19.00 13.19 -16.49
N ARG A 171 19.85 12.41 -17.18
CA ARG A 171 21.27 12.29 -16.84
C ARG A 171 22.02 13.64 -16.80
N ARG A 172 21.54 14.65 -17.54
CA ARG A 172 22.13 16.00 -17.56
C ARG A 172 21.91 16.70 -16.22
N LEU A 173 20.69 16.57 -15.68
CA LEU A 173 20.32 17.10 -14.38
C LEU A 173 21.06 16.35 -13.26
N THR A 174 21.03 15.02 -13.28
CA THR A 174 21.63 14.22 -12.21
C THR A 174 23.15 14.32 -12.16
N ALA A 175 23.82 14.57 -13.30
CA ALA A 175 25.26 14.77 -13.34
C ALA A 175 25.72 16.10 -12.72
N ALA A 176 24.81 17.06 -12.55
CA ALA A 176 25.09 18.36 -11.96
C ALA A 176 24.74 18.45 -10.47
N LEU A 177 24.15 17.38 -9.90
CA LEU A 177 23.72 17.33 -8.51
C LEU A 177 24.66 16.47 -7.67
N GLU A 178 24.85 16.86 -6.40
CA GLU A 178 25.46 15.99 -5.41
C GLU A 178 24.42 14.97 -4.89
N LEU A 179 24.65 13.68 -5.14
CA LEU A 179 23.68 12.62 -4.91
C LEU A 179 24.20 11.55 -3.96
N THR A 180 23.37 11.18 -2.98
CA THR A 180 23.55 9.98 -2.15
C THR A 180 22.68 8.83 -2.65
N ARG A 181 23.12 7.58 -2.41
CA ARG A 181 22.49 6.37 -2.93
C ARG A 181 21.92 5.52 -1.78
N VAL A 182 20.70 5.04 -1.96
CA VAL A 182 20.01 4.13 -1.04
C VAL A 182 19.68 2.85 -1.80
N SER A 183 20.23 1.71 -1.39
CA SER A 183 19.90 0.44 -2.03
C SER A 183 18.52 -0.05 -1.58
N ASP A 184 17.59 -0.21 -2.52
CA ASP A 184 16.34 -0.93 -2.32
C ASP A 184 15.89 -1.54 -3.65
N PRO A 185 16.38 -2.75 -3.97
CA PRO A 185 16.08 -3.38 -5.25
C PRO A 185 14.61 -3.77 -5.45
N VAL A 186 13.82 -3.81 -4.38
CA VAL A 186 12.40 -4.15 -4.44
C VAL A 186 11.60 -2.91 -4.80
N ALA A 187 11.81 -1.81 -4.07
CA ALA A 187 11.10 -0.56 -4.35
C ALA A 187 11.59 0.14 -5.62
N SER A 188 12.79 -0.18 -6.11
CA SER A 188 13.31 0.32 -7.38
C SER A 188 12.75 -0.40 -8.61
N PHE A 189 12.00 -1.49 -8.44
CA PHE A 189 11.47 -2.27 -9.56
C PHE A 189 10.36 -1.49 -10.27
N ASP A 190 10.53 -1.23 -11.55
CA ASP A 190 9.58 -0.56 -12.43
C ASP A 190 9.00 -1.53 -13.47
N CYS A 191 7.75 -1.29 -13.88
CA CYS A 191 7.06 -2.17 -14.81
C CYS A 191 7.09 -1.67 -16.25
N ASP A 192 8.20 -1.81 -16.97
CA ASP A 192 8.38 -1.31 -18.34
C ASP A 192 7.73 -2.14 -19.46
N THR A 193 7.53 -3.42 -19.21
CA THR A 193 7.05 -4.42 -20.16
C THR A 193 5.92 -5.27 -19.58
N TRP A 194 5.22 -6.02 -20.44
CA TRP A 194 4.20 -6.97 -19.98
C TRP A 194 4.78 -8.10 -19.13
N ASP A 195 6.04 -8.47 -19.37
CA ASP A 195 6.75 -9.45 -18.55
C ASP A 195 7.01 -8.91 -17.14
N ASP A 196 7.39 -7.62 -17.01
CA ASP A 196 7.57 -6.98 -15.71
C ASP A 196 6.25 -6.92 -14.92
N ILE A 197 5.13 -6.63 -15.60
CA ILE A 197 3.79 -6.66 -15.00
C ILE A 197 3.43 -8.08 -14.53
N ALA A 198 3.72 -9.10 -15.34
CA ALA A 198 3.46 -10.49 -14.99
C ALA A 198 4.32 -10.92 -13.78
N ALA A 199 5.60 -10.57 -13.77
CA ALA A 199 6.53 -10.79 -12.67
C ALA A 199 6.06 -10.08 -11.40
N ALA A 200 5.63 -8.81 -11.50
CA ALA A 200 5.10 -8.06 -10.37
C ALA A 200 3.86 -8.72 -9.78
N ARG A 201 2.91 -9.13 -10.63
CA ARG A 201 1.70 -9.86 -10.20
C ARG A 201 2.02 -11.19 -9.54
N ALA A 202 3.02 -11.93 -10.04
CA ALA A 202 3.47 -13.17 -9.42
C ALA A 202 4.08 -12.91 -8.03
N ARG A 203 4.97 -11.93 -7.93
CA ARG A 203 5.66 -11.58 -6.68
C ARG A 203 4.70 -11.14 -5.58
N ILE A 204 3.70 -10.33 -5.92
CA ILE A 204 2.60 -9.95 -5.01
C ILE A 204 1.87 -11.19 -4.48
N ARG A 205 1.62 -12.18 -5.35
CA ARG A 205 0.95 -13.43 -4.97
C ARG A 205 1.78 -14.30 -4.03
N GLU A 206 3.10 -14.28 -4.17
CA GLU A 206 4.02 -15.11 -3.41
C GLU A 206 4.39 -14.54 -2.02
N HIS A 207 4.46 -13.21 -1.88
CA HIS A 207 5.00 -12.56 -0.67
C HIS A 207 3.99 -12.30 0.46
N GLY A 208 2.85 -13.02 0.51
CA GLY A 208 1.93 -12.98 1.66
C GLY A 208 1.10 -11.69 1.84
N HIS A 209 1.41 -10.60 1.13
CA HIS A 209 0.58 -9.39 1.07
C HIS A 209 -0.70 -9.54 0.23
N VAL A 210 -0.96 -10.75 -0.31
CA VAL A 210 -2.20 -11.05 -1.05
C VAL A 210 -3.43 -10.66 -0.24
N LEU A 211 -3.39 -10.91 1.07
CA LEU A 211 -4.54 -10.64 1.92
C LEU A 211 -4.73 -9.15 2.16
N ASP A 212 -3.68 -8.40 2.53
CA ASP A 212 -3.76 -6.95 2.73
C ASP A 212 -4.16 -6.21 1.44
N GLU A 213 -3.61 -6.64 0.31
CA GLU A 213 -3.95 -6.07 -1.00
C GLU A 213 -5.36 -6.47 -1.45
N TRP A 214 -5.75 -7.72 -1.23
CA TRP A 214 -7.12 -8.16 -1.49
C TRP A 214 -8.13 -7.40 -0.63
N ILE A 215 -7.83 -7.23 0.66
CA ILE A 215 -8.68 -6.48 1.59
C ILE A 215 -8.77 -5.02 1.14
N SER A 216 -7.66 -4.39 0.78
CA SER A 216 -7.66 -3.00 0.27
C SER A 216 -8.51 -2.88 -0.99
N ALA A 217 -8.30 -3.75 -1.98
CA ALA A 217 -9.08 -3.74 -3.23
C ALA A 217 -10.57 -4.04 -3.01
N ALA A 218 -10.90 -4.96 -2.09
CA ALA A 218 -12.27 -5.28 -1.74
C ALA A 218 -12.96 -4.13 -0.99
N LYS A 219 -12.24 -3.42 -0.10
CA LYS A 219 -12.74 -2.21 0.56
C LYS A 219 -13.08 -1.12 -0.45
N ASP A 220 -12.18 -0.87 -1.40
CA ASP A 220 -12.40 0.13 -2.46
C ASP A 220 -13.63 -0.22 -3.32
N GLU A 221 -13.74 -1.46 -3.79
CA GLU A 221 -14.86 -1.92 -4.62
C GLU A 221 -16.21 -1.87 -3.89
N LEU A 222 -16.20 -2.18 -2.59
CA LEU A 222 -17.41 -2.18 -1.75
C LEU A 222 -17.72 -0.78 -1.17
N GLY A 223 -16.84 0.21 -1.36
CA GLY A 223 -16.97 1.55 -0.78
C GLY A 223 -16.90 1.56 0.75
N ILE A 224 -16.09 0.67 1.34
CA ILE A 224 -15.97 0.48 2.79
C ILE A 224 -14.71 1.19 3.31
N ASP A 225 -14.89 2.23 4.11
CA ASP A 225 -13.81 2.84 4.91
C ASP A 225 -13.87 2.27 6.33
N LEU A 226 -13.16 1.16 6.55
CA LEU A 226 -13.16 0.46 7.83
C LEU A 226 -11.75 -0.05 8.13
N ASP A 227 -11.12 0.50 9.17
CA ASP A 227 -9.79 0.07 9.62
C ASP A 227 -9.92 -0.96 10.75
N VAL A 228 -10.03 -2.24 10.39
CA VAL A 228 -10.12 -3.34 11.35
C VAL A 228 -8.77 -4.01 11.49
N ASP A 229 -8.46 -4.43 12.72
CA ASP A 229 -7.43 -5.43 13.00
C ASP A 229 -7.75 -6.77 12.29
N THR A 230 -7.11 -6.97 11.14
CA THR A 230 -7.27 -8.17 10.32
C THR A 230 -6.78 -9.42 11.05
N ASP A 231 -5.68 -9.32 11.81
CA ASP A 231 -5.11 -10.46 12.53
C ASP A 231 -6.09 -10.98 13.58
N LEU A 232 -6.74 -10.06 14.31
CA LEU A 232 -7.79 -10.40 15.25
C LEU A 232 -8.96 -11.17 14.60
N LEU A 233 -9.38 -10.78 13.40
CA LEU A 233 -10.46 -11.47 12.67
C LEU A 233 -10.02 -12.85 12.15
N LEU A 234 -8.77 -12.98 11.72
CA LEU A 234 -8.22 -14.25 11.25
C LEU A 234 -8.01 -15.24 12.38
N ASP A 235 -7.56 -14.76 13.55
CA ASP A 235 -7.44 -15.59 14.75
C ASP A 235 -8.82 -16.04 15.24
N LEU A 236 -9.84 -15.16 15.24
CA LEU A 236 -11.22 -15.57 15.52
C LEU A 236 -11.71 -16.65 14.53
N ALA A 237 -11.45 -16.47 13.24
CA ALA A 237 -11.83 -17.45 12.23
C ALA A 237 -11.13 -18.80 12.47
N ARG A 238 -9.83 -18.77 12.81
CA ARG A 238 -9.04 -19.95 13.18
C ARG A 238 -9.64 -20.65 14.40
N ASP A 239 -9.96 -19.92 15.46
CA ASP A 239 -10.51 -20.49 16.69
C ASP A 239 -11.88 -21.12 16.43
N ALA A 240 -12.76 -20.44 15.69
CA ALA A 240 -14.05 -20.98 15.30
C ALA A 240 -13.90 -22.27 14.47
N ALA A 241 -12.95 -22.32 13.53
CA ALA A 241 -12.70 -23.52 12.74
C ALA A 241 -12.22 -24.73 13.58
N HIS A 242 -11.41 -24.49 14.60
CA HIS A 242 -10.85 -25.55 15.45
C HIS A 242 -11.80 -26.00 16.57
N SER A 243 -12.44 -25.04 17.25
CA SER A 243 -13.29 -25.31 18.41
C SER A 243 -14.70 -25.73 18.05
N VAL A 244 -15.16 -25.43 16.83
CA VAL A 244 -16.52 -25.73 16.38
C VAL A 244 -16.51 -26.73 15.22
N ALA A 245 -16.14 -26.24 14.04
CA ALA A 245 -16.07 -26.98 12.79
C ALA A 245 -15.50 -26.05 11.71
N ARG A 246 -14.84 -26.61 10.69
CA ARG A 246 -14.24 -25.81 9.60
C ARG A 246 -15.18 -24.75 8.97
N PRO A 247 -16.48 -25.03 8.71
CA PRO A 247 -17.39 -24.02 8.16
C PRO A 247 -17.72 -22.86 9.11
N ALA A 248 -17.43 -22.98 10.42
CA ALA A 248 -17.71 -21.94 11.40
C ALA A 248 -16.84 -20.69 11.20
N ALA A 249 -15.64 -20.82 10.61
CA ALA A 249 -14.76 -19.68 10.32
C ALA A 249 -15.46 -18.57 9.51
N PRO A 250 -15.88 -18.81 8.25
CA PRO A 250 -16.51 -17.76 7.43
C PRO A 250 -17.87 -17.30 7.96
N LEU A 251 -18.63 -18.18 8.63
CA LEU A 251 -19.93 -17.82 9.20
C LEU A 251 -19.79 -16.90 10.41
N THR A 252 -18.79 -17.15 11.27
CA THR A 252 -18.53 -16.34 12.45
C THR A 252 -18.06 -14.95 12.07
N THR A 253 -17.12 -14.83 11.12
CA THR A 253 -16.63 -13.51 10.65
C THR A 253 -17.72 -12.71 9.94
N PHE A 254 -18.60 -13.36 9.16
CA PHE A 254 -19.78 -12.69 8.58
C PHE A 254 -20.72 -12.14 9.65
N LEU A 255 -21.04 -12.94 10.67
CA LEU A 255 -21.94 -12.52 11.76
C LEU A 255 -21.33 -11.39 12.62
N VAL A 256 -20.02 -11.42 12.86
CA VAL A 256 -19.29 -10.32 13.51
C VAL A 256 -19.41 -9.04 12.69
N GLY A 257 -19.13 -9.11 11.39
CA GLY A 257 -19.27 -7.95 10.49
C GLY A 257 -20.71 -7.40 10.45
N TYR A 258 -21.70 -8.28 10.38
CA TYR A 258 -23.12 -7.90 10.40
C TYR A 258 -23.53 -7.24 11.73
N ALA A 259 -23.09 -7.80 12.87
CA ALA A 259 -23.35 -7.24 14.19
C ALA A 259 -22.70 -5.87 14.37
N ALA A 260 -21.44 -5.72 13.92
CA ALA A 260 -20.74 -4.43 13.94
C ALA A 260 -21.45 -3.39 13.07
N GLY A 261 -21.88 -3.76 11.86
CA GLY A 261 -22.67 -2.90 10.98
C GLY A 261 -23.99 -2.43 11.62
N ARG A 262 -24.67 -3.32 12.37
CA ARG A 262 -25.88 -2.95 13.13
C ARG A 262 -25.61 -2.02 14.32
N ALA A 263 -24.37 -1.97 14.82
CA ALA A 263 -23.96 -1.14 15.95
C ALA A 263 -23.43 0.24 15.52
N GLY A 264 -23.61 0.64 14.26
CA GLY A 264 -23.11 1.91 13.73
C GLY A 264 -21.77 1.80 13.00
N GLY A 265 -21.19 0.59 12.90
CA GLY A 265 -19.93 0.33 12.22
C GLY A 265 -18.69 0.79 13.02
N GLY A 266 -17.53 0.72 12.36
CA GLY A 266 -16.26 1.18 12.91
C GLY A 266 -15.45 0.10 13.67
N PRO A 267 -14.16 0.39 13.96
CA PRO A 267 -13.23 -0.59 14.52
C PRO A 267 -13.66 -1.09 15.90
N GLU A 268 -14.20 -0.21 16.75
CA GLU A 268 -14.66 -0.55 18.10
C GLU A 268 -15.83 -1.54 18.10
N ALA A 269 -16.80 -1.33 17.19
CA ALA A 269 -17.95 -2.22 17.05
C ALA A 269 -17.52 -3.62 16.58
N VAL A 270 -16.52 -3.69 15.67
CA VAL A 270 -15.94 -4.96 15.24
C VAL A 270 -15.20 -5.63 16.39
N ALA A 271 -14.34 -4.90 17.11
CA ALA A 271 -13.61 -5.45 18.25
C ALA A 271 -14.54 -6.00 19.35
N GLU A 272 -15.64 -5.30 19.65
CA GLU A 272 -16.66 -5.74 20.60
C GLU A 272 -17.37 -7.02 20.13
N ALA A 273 -17.79 -7.07 18.86
CA ALA A 273 -18.43 -8.24 18.28
C ALA A 273 -17.49 -9.46 18.24
N THR A 274 -16.22 -9.24 17.87
CA THR A 274 -15.16 -10.27 17.92
C THR A 274 -14.98 -10.81 19.33
N ARG A 275 -14.88 -9.94 20.35
CA ARG A 275 -14.70 -10.37 21.75
C ARG A 275 -15.83 -11.29 22.24
N LYS A 276 -17.07 -10.99 21.86
CA LYS A 276 -18.24 -11.84 22.16
C LYS A 276 -18.16 -13.20 21.46
N ALA A 277 -17.73 -13.21 20.20
CA ALA A 277 -17.58 -14.43 19.42
C ALA A 277 -16.44 -15.33 19.95
N VAL A 278 -15.28 -14.76 20.31
CA VAL A 278 -14.17 -15.48 20.96
C VAL A 278 -14.64 -16.11 22.27
N ALA A 279 -15.33 -15.35 23.13
CA ALA A 279 -15.84 -15.86 24.39
C ALA A 279 -16.84 -17.01 24.20
N LEU A 280 -17.63 -17.00 23.13
CA LEU A 280 -18.53 -18.10 22.79
C LEU A 280 -17.76 -19.35 22.31
N ALA A 281 -16.77 -19.17 21.42
CA ALA A 281 -15.95 -20.27 20.93
C ALA A 281 -15.19 -21.00 22.05
N LEU A 282 -14.68 -20.26 23.04
CA LEU A 282 -14.02 -20.83 24.22
C LEU A 282 -14.97 -21.69 25.06
N ARG A 283 -16.18 -21.20 25.33
CA ARG A 283 -17.19 -21.98 26.08
C ARG A 283 -17.55 -23.29 25.37
N TRP A 284 -17.69 -23.26 24.05
CA TRP A 284 -17.93 -24.47 23.27
C TRP A 284 -16.75 -25.46 23.29
N ALA A 285 -15.52 -24.96 23.29
CA ALA A 285 -14.34 -25.81 23.45
C ALA A 285 -14.29 -26.48 24.84
N ASP A 286 -14.61 -25.73 25.90
CA ASP A 286 -14.64 -26.22 27.27
C ASP A 286 -15.73 -27.29 27.47
N GLU A 287 -16.93 -27.08 26.90
CA GLU A 287 -18.02 -28.06 26.90
C GLU A 287 -17.59 -29.36 26.21
N ALA A 288 -17.03 -29.27 24.99
CA ALA A 288 -16.55 -30.44 24.27
C ALA A 288 -15.43 -31.21 25.02
N ALA A 289 -14.55 -30.49 25.71
CA ALA A 289 -13.50 -31.09 26.52
C ALA A 289 -14.03 -31.75 27.81
N ALA A 290 -15.07 -31.16 28.43
CA ALA A 290 -15.74 -31.74 29.59
C ALA A 290 -16.49 -33.02 29.22
N ASP A 291 -17.21 -33.03 28.10
CA ASP A 291 -17.93 -34.20 27.58
C ASP A 291 -16.97 -35.35 27.25
N ALA A 292 -15.84 -35.06 26.60
CA ALA A 292 -14.81 -36.04 26.31
C ALA A 292 -14.18 -36.65 27.58
N LYS A 293 -13.96 -35.84 28.62
CA LYS A 293 -13.45 -36.31 29.92
C LYS A 293 -14.49 -37.17 30.66
N SER A 294 -15.77 -36.80 30.59
CA SER A 294 -16.86 -37.60 31.18
C SER A 294 -16.99 -38.96 30.50
N ALA A 295 -16.91 -39.01 29.16
CA ALA A 295 -16.97 -40.25 28.39
C ALA A 295 -15.77 -41.18 28.65
N ALA A 296 -14.60 -40.63 28.97
CA ALA A 296 -13.41 -41.40 29.33
C ALA A 296 -13.41 -41.91 30.79
N ALA A 297 -14.29 -41.38 31.65
CA ALA A 297 -14.32 -41.68 33.08
C ALA A 297 -15.34 -42.77 33.49
N GLU A 298 -16.20 -43.26 32.58
CA GLU A 298 -17.08 -44.41 32.84
C GLU A 298 -16.35 -45.75 32.62
N PRO A 299 -16.07 -46.58 33.65
CA PRO A 299 -15.59 -47.94 33.46
C PRO A 299 -16.78 -48.88 33.20
N GLY A 300 -16.70 -49.69 32.15
CA GLY A 300 -17.75 -50.61 31.72
C GLY A 300 -18.25 -51.54 32.84
N ALA A 301 -19.52 -51.39 33.21
CA ALA A 301 -20.25 -52.33 34.05
C ALA A 301 -21.10 -53.27 33.16
N GLY A 302 -20.83 -54.57 33.23
CA GLY A 302 -21.79 -55.58 32.77
C GLY A 302 -21.21 -56.84 32.13
N LYS A 303 -20.43 -57.65 32.87
CA LYS A 303 -20.33 -59.08 32.57
C LYS A 303 -21.43 -59.79 33.35
N ALA A 304 -22.50 -60.19 32.67
CA ALA A 304 -23.58 -60.97 33.28
C ALA A 304 -23.10 -62.40 33.61
N PRO A 305 -23.49 -62.98 34.77
CA PRO A 305 -23.22 -64.38 35.06
C PRO A 305 -24.27 -65.27 34.37
N ASP A 306 -23.81 -66.21 33.55
CA ASP A 306 -24.64 -67.28 32.99
C ASP A 306 -24.82 -68.36 34.06
N ASN A 307 -26.02 -68.44 34.64
CA ASN A 307 -26.44 -69.49 35.54
C ASN A 307 -27.57 -70.25 34.84
N ARG A 308 -27.28 -71.45 34.32
CA ARG A 308 -28.30 -72.46 34.03
C ARG A 308 -28.22 -73.58 35.06
N PRO A 309 -29.36 -74.07 35.59
CA PRO A 309 -29.39 -75.15 36.55
C PRO A 309 -29.38 -76.52 35.87
N ASP A 310 -28.71 -77.48 36.51
CA ASP A 310 -28.86 -78.91 36.27
C ASP A 310 -30.24 -79.41 36.76
N ALA A 311 -30.87 -80.31 35.99
CA ALA A 311 -31.63 -81.47 36.49
C ALA A 311 -32.12 -82.35 35.33
N GLY A 312 -31.77 -83.65 35.36
CA GLY A 312 -32.43 -84.71 34.59
C GLY A 312 -31.50 -85.81 34.11
#